data_AF-A0A935K6G7-F1
#
_entry.id   AF-A0A935K6G7-F1
#
_cell.length_a   1.000
_cell.length_b   1.000
_cell.length_c   1.000
_cell.angle_alpha   90.00
_cell.angle_beta   90.00
_cell.angle_gamma   90.00
#
_symmetry.space_group_name_H-M   'P 1'
#
loop_
_entity.id
_entity.type
_entity.pdbx_description
1 polymer ?
#
loop_
_entity_poly.entity_id
_entity_poly.type
_entity_poly.pdbx_seq_one_letter_code
_entity_poly.pdbx_strand_id
1 'polypeptide(L)'
;MQGKYGITGEFFIDPSTNLTTTYALSGNPVTGTGWLDGINLQAGDRRLGFSTGPFQMSPGDIQTIVIAEIVAGATPGVDHIAAISLLKYYGDIAQNFYDSNFPVSVSQNDENLTPTEFSLSQNYPNPFNPNTSIKYAISSTQFVTLKVYDLLGREVAILVNEEKPAGVYNVQFTINNLPAGRQGVQLSSGIYFYKLQVGDFIETKKMILLK
;
A
#
# COMPACT_ATOMS: atom_id res chain seq x y z
N MET A 1 -11.56 -2.91 -6.57
CA MET A 1 -12.50 -1.83 -6.96
C MET A 1 -12.41 -0.74 -5.91
N GLN A 2 -12.16 0.53 -6.27
CA GLN A 2 -12.17 1.65 -5.31
C GLN A 2 -13.58 1.98 -4.77
N GLY A 3 -14.54 1.05 -4.87
CA GLY A 3 -15.93 1.34 -4.54
C GLY A 3 -16.57 2.39 -5.42
N LYS A 4 -16.30 2.37 -6.73
CA LYS A 4 -16.86 3.36 -7.65
C LYS A 4 -17.97 2.77 -8.52
N TYR A 5 -19.01 3.55 -8.77
CA TYR A 5 -20.05 3.25 -9.74
C TYR A 5 -19.42 3.18 -11.13
N GLY A 6 -19.50 2.01 -11.79
CA GLY A 6 -18.86 1.81 -13.10
C GLY A 6 -19.37 2.73 -14.22
N ILE A 7 -20.57 3.31 -14.06
CA ILE A 7 -21.18 4.22 -15.04
C ILE A 7 -20.87 5.71 -14.79
N THR A 8 -20.69 6.13 -13.54
CA THR A 8 -20.50 7.55 -13.18
C THR A 8 -19.10 7.85 -12.64
N GLY A 9 -18.36 6.85 -12.16
CA GLY A 9 -17.06 7.02 -11.51
C GLY A 9 -17.13 7.53 -10.07
N GLU A 10 -18.32 7.85 -9.57
CA GLU A 10 -18.56 8.30 -8.20
C GLU A 10 -18.40 7.16 -7.18
N PHE A 11 -18.13 7.48 -5.92
CA PHE A 11 -18.06 6.47 -4.86
C PHE A 11 -19.43 5.94 -4.47
N PHE A 12 -19.52 4.64 -4.17
CA PHE A 12 -20.66 4.07 -3.46
C PHE A 12 -20.73 4.68 -2.06
N ILE A 13 -21.92 5.15 -1.69
CA ILE A 13 -22.23 5.65 -0.36
C ILE A 13 -23.21 4.67 0.27
N ASP A 14 -22.85 4.12 1.43
CA ASP A 14 -23.74 3.25 2.18
C ASP A 14 -24.88 4.09 2.78
N PRO A 15 -26.14 3.84 2.41
CA PRO A 15 -27.27 4.65 2.86
C PRO A 15 -27.57 4.52 4.37
N SER A 16 -27.06 3.49 5.03
CA SER A 16 -27.25 3.27 6.47
C SER A 16 -26.25 4.04 7.34
N THR A 17 -25.05 4.29 6.81
CA THR A 17 -23.96 4.96 7.56
C THR A 17 -23.57 6.31 6.96
N ASN A 18 -23.99 6.59 5.73
CA ASN A 18 -23.59 7.74 4.91
C ASN A 18 -22.07 7.85 4.68
N LEU A 19 -21.37 6.72 4.75
CA LEU A 19 -19.93 6.62 4.50
C LEU A 19 -19.65 6.01 3.13
N THR A 20 -18.49 6.36 2.56
CA THR A 20 -17.99 5.71 1.34
C THR A 20 -17.73 4.23 1.60
N THR A 21 -18.18 3.37 0.69
CA THR A 21 -17.99 1.92 0.77
C THR A 21 -17.38 1.38 -0.51
N THR A 22 -16.65 0.28 -0.40
CA THR A 22 -16.11 -0.43 -1.57
C THR A 22 -17.14 -1.31 -2.27
N TYR A 23 -18.29 -1.53 -1.64
CA TYR A 23 -19.31 -2.48 -2.08
C TYR A 23 -20.65 -1.77 -2.31
N ALA A 24 -21.32 -2.10 -3.41
CA ALA A 24 -22.67 -1.62 -3.70
C ALA A 24 -23.74 -2.17 -2.72
N LEU A 25 -23.38 -3.16 -1.89
CA LEU A 25 -24.21 -3.74 -0.84
C LEU A 25 -23.26 -4.22 0.29
N SER A 26 -23.11 -3.41 1.35
CA SER A 26 -22.19 -3.66 2.47
C SER A 26 -22.84 -4.32 3.69
N GLY A 27 -24.10 -4.78 3.59
CA GLY A 27 -24.81 -5.39 4.70
C GLY A 27 -24.43 -6.85 5.00
N ASN A 28 -24.80 -7.33 6.19
CA ASN A 28 -24.71 -8.72 6.59
C ASN A 28 -26.11 -9.38 6.59
N PRO A 29 -26.43 -10.22 5.59
CA PRO A 29 -27.75 -10.83 5.47
C PRO A 29 -28.05 -11.87 6.56
N VAL A 30 -27.03 -12.40 7.24
CA VAL A 30 -27.22 -13.35 8.36
C VAL A 30 -27.75 -12.64 9.60
N THR A 31 -27.24 -11.44 9.87
CA THR A 31 -27.68 -10.62 11.02
C THR A 31 -28.77 -9.63 10.66
N GLY A 32 -29.09 -9.47 9.38
CA GLY A 32 -30.09 -8.52 8.89
C GLY A 32 -29.68 -7.04 9.00
N THR A 33 -28.38 -6.75 9.00
CA THR A 33 -27.85 -5.39 9.24
C THR A 33 -27.18 -4.78 8.01
N GLY A 34 -27.18 -3.45 7.92
CA GLY A 34 -26.49 -2.67 6.88
C GLY A 34 -27.26 -2.56 5.56
N TRP A 35 -26.53 -2.23 4.48
CA TRP A 35 -27.12 -2.03 3.15
C TRP A 35 -27.37 -3.37 2.45
N LEU A 36 -28.59 -3.90 2.64
CA LEU A 36 -29.02 -5.19 2.09
C LEU A 36 -29.91 -5.06 0.86
N ASP A 37 -29.76 -6.02 -0.05
CA ASP A 37 -30.63 -6.20 -1.21
C ASP A 37 -32.05 -6.59 -0.77
N GLY A 38 -33.06 -6.21 -1.55
CA GLY A 38 -34.48 -6.45 -1.27
C GLY A 38 -35.06 -5.53 -0.18
N ILE A 39 -34.23 -5.02 0.75
CA ILE A 39 -34.64 -4.06 1.78
C ILE A 39 -34.49 -2.62 1.27
N ASN A 40 -33.31 -2.27 0.76
CA ASN A 40 -33.02 -0.91 0.30
C ASN A 40 -33.15 -0.74 -1.22
N LEU A 41 -33.14 -1.85 -1.95
CA LEU A 41 -33.25 -1.88 -3.41
C LEU A 41 -34.26 -2.96 -3.80
N GLN A 42 -35.05 -2.72 -4.86
CA GLN A 42 -35.96 -3.73 -5.37
C GLN A 42 -35.20 -4.94 -5.90
N ALA A 43 -35.72 -6.14 -5.65
CA ALA A 43 -35.17 -7.38 -6.19
C ALA A 43 -35.12 -7.31 -7.73
N GLY A 44 -33.99 -7.69 -8.29
CA GLY A 44 -33.78 -7.70 -9.74
C GLY A 44 -32.36 -8.16 -10.08
N ASP A 45 -32.10 -8.36 -11.37
CA ASP A 45 -30.81 -8.86 -11.84
C ASP A 45 -29.65 -7.99 -11.37
N ARG A 46 -28.75 -8.59 -10.61
CA ARG A 46 -27.50 -7.95 -10.17
C ARG A 46 -26.36 -8.42 -11.06
N ARG A 47 -25.64 -7.48 -11.64
CA ARG A 47 -24.37 -7.77 -12.32
C ARG A 47 -23.28 -7.86 -11.25
N LEU A 48 -22.65 -9.03 -11.15
CA LEU A 48 -21.45 -9.21 -10.34
C LEU A 48 -20.25 -8.77 -11.16
N GLY A 49 -19.71 -7.60 -10.84
CA GLY A 49 -18.44 -7.14 -11.36
C GLY A 49 -17.31 -7.65 -10.47
N PHE A 50 -16.30 -8.26 -11.05
CA PHE A 50 -15.02 -8.50 -10.39
C PHE A 50 -14.03 -7.48 -10.93
N SER A 51 -13.35 -6.78 -10.04
CA SER A 51 -12.22 -5.92 -10.43
C SER A 51 -11.04 -6.31 -9.56
N THR A 52 -9.88 -6.47 -10.19
CA THR A 52 -8.60 -6.59 -9.52
C THR A 52 -7.93 -5.22 -9.45
N GLY A 53 -6.98 -5.03 -8.53
CA GLY A 53 -6.20 -3.79 -8.37
C GLY A 53 -6.64 -2.84 -7.26
N PRO A 54 -5.89 -1.72 -7.05
CA PRO A 54 -5.04 -1.07 -8.04
C PRO A 54 -3.69 -1.79 -8.24
N PHE A 55 -3.28 -1.90 -9.50
CA PHE A 55 -1.93 -2.30 -9.86
C PHE A 55 -1.45 -1.40 -11.00
N GLN A 56 -0.15 -1.13 -11.03
CA GLN A 56 0.50 -0.40 -12.11
C GLN A 56 1.20 -1.44 -12.98
N MET A 57 1.00 -1.36 -14.30
CA MET A 57 1.66 -2.23 -15.27
C MET A 57 2.38 -1.36 -16.30
N SER A 58 3.66 -1.64 -16.49
CA SER A 58 4.44 -1.17 -17.62
C SER A 58 4.24 -2.11 -18.82
N PRO A 59 4.47 -1.63 -20.06
CA PRO A 59 4.44 -2.49 -21.24
C PRO A 59 5.39 -3.68 -21.08
N GLY A 60 4.85 -4.91 -21.15
CA GLY A 60 5.62 -6.15 -20.99
C GLY A 60 5.55 -6.78 -19.59
N ASP A 61 4.95 -6.11 -18.60
CA ASP A 61 4.77 -6.68 -17.27
C ASP A 61 3.81 -7.89 -17.31
N ILE A 62 4.19 -8.95 -16.61
CA ILE A 62 3.35 -10.13 -16.38
C ILE A 62 2.78 -10.03 -14.96
N GLN A 63 1.45 -10.17 -14.83
CA GLN A 63 0.78 -10.28 -13.55
C GLN A 63 0.00 -11.57 -13.43
N THR A 64 0.13 -12.23 -12.28
CA THR A 64 -0.62 -13.43 -11.94
C THR A 64 -1.84 -13.03 -11.14
N ILE A 65 -3.02 -13.30 -11.69
CA ILE A 65 -4.30 -13.16 -10.99
C ILE A 65 -4.73 -14.55 -10.55
N VAL A 66 -4.93 -14.74 -9.25
CA VAL A 66 -5.50 -15.97 -8.69
C VAL A 66 -6.94 -15.69 -8.32
N ILE A 67 -7.86 -16.51 -8.82
CA ILE A 67 -9.29 -16.42 -8.55
C ILE A 67 -9.72 -17.72 -7.87
N ALA A 68 -10.40 -17.59 -6.74
CA ALA A 68 -11.11 -18.69 -6.11
C ALA A 68 -12.61 -18.50 -6.34
N GLU A 69 -13.26 -19.49 -6.93
CA GLU A 69 -14.72 -19.56 -6.99
C GLU A 69 -15.21 -20.49 -5.88
N ILE A 70 -16.09 -19.98 -5.02
CA ILE A 70 -16.60 -20.71 -3.86
C ILE A 70 -18.11 -20.80 -4.01
N VAL A 71 -18.62 -22.03 -3.98
CA VAL A 71 -20.05 -22.31 -4.08
C VAL A 71 -20.48 -23.04 -2.82
N ALA A 72 -21.48 -22.50 -2.12
CA ALA A 72 -22.12 -23.18 -1.00
C ALA A 72 -23.64 -23.00 -1.09
N GLY A 73 -24.40 -23.99 -0.62
CA GLY A 73 -25.87 -23.98 -0.64
C GLY A 73 -26.53 -24.84 -1.72
N ALA A 74 -25.77 -25.54 -2.56
CA ALA A 74 -26.31 -26.57 -3.48
C ALA A 74 -26.69 -27.89 -2.76
N THR A 75 -26.71 -27.90 -1.42
CA THR A 75 -26.99 -29.07 -0.60
C THR A 75 -28.49 -29.12 -0.27
N PRO A 76 -29.18 -30.25 -0.50
CA PRO A 76 -30.59 -30.38 -0.14
C PRO A 76 -30.85 -30.08 1.34
N GLY A 77 -31.85 -29.24 1.61
CA GLY A 77 -32.25 -28.86 2.97
C GLY A 77 -31.45 -27.72 3.60
N VAL A 78 -30.48 -27.12 2.89
CA VAL A 78 -29.78 -25.92 3.35
C VAL A 78 -30.54 -24.68 2.88
N ASP A 79 -30.95 -23.83 3.83
CA ASP A 79 -31.59 -22.55 3.50
C ASP A 79 -30.57 -21.49 3.04
N HIS A 80 -31.06 -20.35 2.53
CA HIS A 80 -30.20 -19.30 2.00
C HIS A 80 -29.30 -18.65 3.07
N ILE A 81 -29.70 -18.62 4.35
CA ILE A 81 -28.89 -18.04 5.44
C ILE A 81 -27.76 -19.00 5.82
N ALA A 82 -28.06 -20.28 5.91
CA ALA A 82 -27.09 -21.34 6.14
C ALA A 82 -26.09 -21.44 4.99
N ALA A 83 -26.54 -21.29 3.74
CA ALA A 83 -25.67 -21.22 2.57
C ALA A 83 -24.66 -20.06 2.66
N ILE A 84 -25.09 -18.86 3.08
CA ILE A 84 -24.19 -17.71 3.27
C ILE A 84 -23.19 -17.96 4.40
N SER A 85 -23.60 -18.62 5.47
CA SER A 85 -22.72 -18.97 6.58
C SER A 85 -21.62 -19.96 6.14
N LEU A 86 -21.99 -20.94 5.32
CA LEU A 86 -21.04 -21.88 4.70
C LEU A 86 -20.10 -21.18 3.71
N LEU A 87 -20.61 -20.24 2.89
CA LEU A 87 -19.77 -19.45 1.98
C LEU A 87 -18.67 -18.69 2.73
N LYS A 88 -19.00 -18.06 3.88
CA LYS A 88 -18.01 -17.36 4.70
C LYS A 88 -16.95 -18.33 5.25
N TYR A 89 -17.39 -19.46 5.79
CA TYR A 89 -16.49 -20.50 6.29
C TYR A 89 -15.54 -21.03 5.22
N TYR A 90 -16.05 -21.35 4.03
CA TYR A 90 -15.20 -21.78 2.91
C TYR A 90 -14.33 -20.65 2.37
N GLY A 91 -14.79 -19.40 2.45
CA GLY A 91 -13.99 -18.20 2.18
C GLY A 91 -12.73 -18.14 3.04
N ASP A 92 -12.87 -18.34 4.35
CA ASP A 92 -11.73 -18.37 5.27
C ASP A 92 -10.76 -19.52 4.93
N ILE A 93 -11.28 -20.70 4.59
CA ILE A 93 -10.44 -21.83 4.17
C ILE A 93 -9.69 -21.50 2.88
N ALA A 94 -10.37 -20.97 1.88
CA ALA A 94 -9.77 -20.60 0.60
C ALA A 94 -8.68 -19.54 0.79
N GLN A 95 -8.92 -18.55 1.65
CA GLN A 95 -7.94 -17.53 1.99
C GLN A 95 -6.72 -18.13 2.68
N ASN A 96 -6.92 -18.96 3.72
CA ASN A 96 -5.82 -19.64 4.41
C ASN A 96 -5.01 -20.52 3.45
N PHE A 97 -5.69 -21.23 2.53
CA PHE A 97 -5.03 -22.03 1.50
C PHE A 97 -4.20 -21.15 0.55
N TYR A 98 -4.75 -20.01 0.11
CA TYR A 98 -4.03 -19.03 -0.68
C TYR A 98 -2.78 -18.54 0.07
N ASP A 99 -2.92 -18.04 1.29
CA ASP A 99 -1.83 -17.48 2.09
C ASP A 99 -0.72 -18.51 2.36
N SER A 100 -1.08 -19.78 2.50
CA SER A 100 -0.12 -20.86 2.82
C SER A 100 0.59 -21.45 1.60
N ASN A 101 -0.08 -21.52 0.44
CA ASN A 101 0.41 -22.26 -0.74
C ASN A 101 0.75 -21.35 -1.93
N PHE A 102 0.22 -20.14 -1.94
CA PHE A 102 0.56 -19.08 -2.86
C PHE A 102 1.18 -17.97 -2.04
N PRO A 103 2.42 -18.13 -1.54
CA PRO A 103 3.10 -17.01 -0.93
C PRO A 103 3.01 -15.88 -1.96
N VAL A 104 2.44 -14.74 -1.54
CA VAL A 104 2.66 -13.50 -2.26
C VAL A 104 4.17 -13.34 -2.20
N SER A 105 4.82 -13.84 -3.25
CA SER A 105 6.10 -13.35 -3.66
C SER A 105 5.75 -11.90 -3.93
N VAL A 106 5.92 -11.03 -2.93
CA VAL A 106 6.37 -9.70 -3.23
C VAL A 106 7.63 -10.02 -3.98
N SER A 107 7.53 -10.03 -5.30
CA SER A 107 8.64 -10.24 -6.18
C SER A 107 9.57 -9.09 -5.83
N GLN A 108 10.47 -9.30 -4.86
CA GLN A 108 11.79 -8.69 -4.89
C GLN A 108 12.55 -9.35 -6.05
N ASN A 109 11.94 -9.36 -7.24
CA ASN A 109 12.66 -9.38 -8.49
C ASN A 109 12.90 -7.91 -8.86
N ASP A 110 13.49 -7.16 -7.92
CA ASP A 110 14.25 -5.94 -8.22
C ASP A 110 15.70 -6.34 -8.62
N GLU A 111 16.00 -7.62 -8.83
CA GLU A 111 17.22 -8.05 -9.52
C GLU A 111 16.99 -7.98 -11.03
N ASN A 112 17.11 -6.76 -11.58
CA ASN A 112 17.52 -6.39 -12.96
C ASN A 112 16.69 -5.31 -13.68
N LEU A 113 15.70 -4.69 -13.04
CA LEU A 113 15.21 -3.41 -13.54
C LEU A 113 16.16 -2.32 -13.03
N THR A 114 17.23 -2.10 -13.79
CA THR A 114 18.06 -0.91 -13.61
C THR A 114 17.15 0.31 -13.77
N PRO A 115 17.01 1.16 -12.75
CA PRO A 115 16.18 2.34 -12.86
C PRO A 115 16.60 3.16 -14.08
N THR A 116 15.66 3.64 -14.88
CA THR A 116 16.00 4.51 -16.03
C THR A 116 16.31 5.93 -15.57
N GLU A 117 15.87 6.31 -14.37
CA GLU A 117 15.96 7.68 -13.84
C GLU A 117 16.39 7.71 -12.38
N PHE A 118 17.03 8.82 -11.97
CA PHE A 118 17.25 9.14 -10.56
C PHE A 118 15.93 9.57 -9.93
N SER A 119 15.62 9.06 -8.74
CA SER A 119 14.43 9.52 -8.00
C SER A 119 14.60 9.40 -6.49
N LEU A 120 13.99 10.33 -5.76
CA LEU A 120 13.80 10.26 -4.32
C LEU A 120 12.31 10.10 -4.03
N SER A 121 11.94 9.15 -3.16
CA SER A 121 10.55 8.95 -2.74
C SER A 121 10.25 9.70 -1.45
N GLN A 122 8.96 9.98 -1.21
CA GLN A 122 8.50 10.47 0.09
C GLN A 122 8.77 9.40 1.16
N ASN A 123 9.32 9.81 2.30
CA ASN A 123 9.57 8.90 3.42
C ASN A 123 8.26 8.32 3.96
N TYR A 124 8.28 7.06 4.41
CA TYR A 124 7.11 6.42 5.01
C TYR A 124 7.47 5.67 6.31
N PRO A 125 6.70 5.85 7.40
CA PRO A 125 5.58 6.78 7.53
C PRO A 125 6.03 8.27 7.49
N ASN A 126 5.12 9.19 7.15
CA ASN A 126 5.27 10.64 7.31
C ASN A 126 3.90 11.27 7.65
N PRO A 127 3.68 11.86 8.84
CA PRO A 127 4.66 12.05 9.92
C PRO A 127 5.19 10.75 10.52
N PHE A 128 6.38 10.77 11.10
CA PHE A 128 7.05 9.57 11.62
C PHE A 128 7.39 9.67 13.11
N ASN A 129 7.44 8.52 13.81
CA ASN A 129 7.89 8.38 15.20
C ASN A 129 8.19 6.90 15.53
N PRO A 130 9.39 6.51 15.99
CA PRO A 130 10.67 7.23 15.91
C PRO A 130 11.41 6.96 14.59
N ASN A 131 10.85 6.11 13.72
CA ASN A 131 11.51 5.57 12.54
C ASN A 131 10.71 5.84 11.25
N THR A 132 11.44 5.92 10.15
CA THR A 132 10.89 6.06 8.79
C THR A 132 11.84 5.42 7.78
N SER A 133 11.33 5.09 6.61
CA SER A 133 12.09 4.56 5.49
C SER A 133 12.12 5.56 4.34
N ILE A 134 13.31 5.77 3.77
CA ILE A 134 13.53 6.65 2.62
C ILE A 134 13.95 5.77 1.44
N LYS A 135 13.11 5.72 0.41
CA LYS A 135 13.38 4.99 -0.84
C LYS A 135 13.95 5.94 -1.90
N TYR A 136 14.96 5.51 -2.63
CA TYR A 136 15.50 6.22 -3.79
C TYR A 136 15.98 5.25 -4.87
N ALA A 137 16.12 5.74 -6.10
CA ALA A 137 16.62 4.97 -7.23
C ALA A 137 17.76 5.71 -7.92
N ILE A 138 18.75 4.96 -8.41
CA ILE A 138 19.84 5.48 -9.23
C ILE A 138 20.00 4.68 -10.51
N SER A 139 20.19 5.38 -11.63
CA SER A 139 20.18 4.77 -12.98
C SER A 139 21.55 4.33 -13.50
N SER A 140 22.63 4.72 -12.81
CA SER A 140 24.01 4.40 -13.16
C SER A 140 24.88 4.36 -11.90
N THR A 141 25.96 3.60 -11.91
CA THR A 141 26.94 3.58 -10.82
C THR A 141 27.53 4.97 -10.58
N GLN A 142 27.26 5.56 -9.43
CA GLN A 142 27.70 6.91 -9.07
C GLN A 142 27.89 7.06 -7.55
N PHE A 143 28.59 8.12 -7.16
CA PHE A 143 28.70 8.53 -5.77
C PHE A 143 27.38 9.15 -5.29
N VAL A 144 26.79 8.55 -4.25
CA VAL A 144 25.49 8.94 -3.69
C VAL A 144 25.68 9.58 -2.32
N THR A 145 25.04 10.73 -2.12
CA THR A 145 24.91 11.32 -0.79
C THR A 145 23.43 11.51 -0.43
N LEU A 146 23.04 10.96 0.72
CA LEU A 146 21.72 11.14 1.30
C LEU A 146 21.89 11.72 2.70
N LYS A 147 21.44 12.95 2.88
CA LYS A 147 21.65 13.73 4.12
C LYS A 147 20.36 14.30 4.64
N VAL A 148 20.24 14.41 5.96
CA VAL A 148 19.12 15.00 6.68
C VAL A 148 19.52 16.37 7.22
N TYR A 149 18.64 17.34 7.12
CA TYR A 149 18.81 18.73 7.55
C TYR A 149 17.62 19.18 8.41
N ASP A 150 17.88 20.11 9.33
CA ASP A 150 16.82 20.84 10.02
C ASP A 150 16.33 22.06 9.22
N LEU A 151 15.35 22.79 9.76
CA LEU A 151 14.76 23.98 9.14
C LEU A 151 15.78 25.10 8.87
N LEU A 152 16.90 25.13 9.61
CA LEU A 152 17.96 26.12 9.43
C LEU A 152 19.03 25.65 8.42
N GLY A 153 18.81 24.50 7.78
CA GLY A 153 19.76 23.91 6.83
C GLY A 153 20.98 23.27 7.50
N ARG A 154 20.95 23.05 8.82
CA ARG A 154 22.04 22.39 9.52
C ARG A 154 21.95 20.89 9.29
N GLU A 155 23.06 20.26 8.93
CA GLU A 155 23.14 18.81 8.76
C GLU A 155 22.90 18.11 10.11
N VAL A 156 21.93 17.20 10.11
CA VAL A 156 21.50 16.42 11.26
C VAL A 156 22.10 15.02 11.21
N ALA A 157 22.01 14.37 10.04
CA ALA A 157 22.53 13.03 9.82
C ALA A 157 22.97 12.81 8.37
N ILE A 158 23.96 11.95 8.20
CA ILE A 158 24.36 11.38 6.91
C ILE A 158 23.88 9.93 6.88
N LEU A 159 22.98 9.61 5.95
CA LEU A 159 22.40 8.28 5.82
C LEU A 159 23.13 7.43 4.78
N VAL A 160 23.64 8.07 3.72
CA VAL A 160 24.44 7.44 2.65
C VAL A 160 25.53 8.42 2.22
N ASN A 161 26.74 7.93 2.03
CA ASN A 161 27.89 8.70 1.54
C ASN A 161 28.93 7.75 0.92
N GLU A 162 28.54 7.09 -0.16
CA GLU A 162 29.35 6.06 -0.80
C GLU A 162 28.96 5.89 -2.27
N GLU A 163 29.81 5.21 -3.04
CA GLU A 163 29.50 4.80 -4.40
C GLU A 163 28.49 3.64 -4.39
N LYS A 164 27.44 3.75 -5.21
CA LYS A 164 26.41 2.71 -5.34
C LYS A 164 26.21 2.35 -6.80
N PRO A 165 26.07 1.05 -7.15
CA PRO A 165 25.69 0.64 -8.49
C PRO A 165 24.27 1.08 -8.83
N ALA A 166 23.90 1.05 -10.12
CA ALA A 166 22.52 1.31 -10.53
C ALA A 166 21.54 0.36 -9.81
N GLY A 167 20.46 0.90 -9.25
CA GLY A 167 19.53 0.12 -8.44
C GLY A 167 18.59 0.96 -7.59
N VAL A 168 17.66 0.26 -6.94
CA VAL A 168 16.69 0.83 -6.00
C VAL A 168 17.16 0.53 -4.58
N TYR A 169 17.14 1.56 -3.73
CA TYR A 169 17.65 1.49 -2.37
C TYR A 169 16.60 1.96 -1.37
N ASN A 170 16.62 1.35 -0.18
CA ASN A 170 15.78 1.74 0.95
C ASN A 170 16.66 1.91 2.18
N VAL A 171 16.64 3.10 2.78
CA VAL A 171 17.45 3.44 3.95
C VAL A 171 16.53 3.76 5.11
N GLN A 172 16.79 3.10 6.24
CA GLN A 172 16.05 3.35 7.47
C GLN A 172 16.66 4.54 8.22
N PHE A 173 15.82 5.49 8.61
CA PHE A 173 16.18 6.61 9.47
C PHE A 173 15.48 6.47 10.82
N THR A 174 16.26 6.47 11.90
CA THR A 174 15.75 6.37 13.28
C THR A 174 16.37 7.47 14.14
N ILE A 175 15.54 8.19 14.89
CA ILE A 175 16.03 9.28 15.75
C ILE A 175 16.76 8.79 17.00
N ASN A 176 16.60 7.51 17.35
CA ASN A 176 17.20 6.91 18.54
C ASN A 176 18.67 6.50 18.33
N ASN A 177 19.09 6.37 17.07
CA ASN A 177 20.44 5.94 16.72
C ASN A 177 20.86 6.64 15.43
N LEU A 178 21.42 7.85 15.55
CA LEU A 178 21.86 8.64 14.40
C LEU A 178 23.20 8.07 13.86
N PRO A 179 23.23 7.54 12.62
CA PRO A 179 24.36 6.76 12.10
C PRO A 179 25.66 7.56 11.89
N ALA A 180 25.57 8.87 11.62
CA ALA A 180 26.67 9.84 11.64
C ALA A 180 26.08 11.27 11.57
N GLY A 181 26.64 12.24 12.29
CA GLY A 181 26.10 13.60 12.40
C GLY A 181 26.15 14.14 13.82
N ARG A 182 25.11 14.84 14.27
CA ARG A 182 25.00 15.33 15.66
C ARG A 182 24.70 14.18 16.63
N GLN A 183 25.74 13.39 16.96
CA GLN A 183 25.61 12.31 17.95
C GLN A 183 25.21 12.88 19.33
N GLY A 184 24.29 12.21 20.01
CA GLY A 184 23.77 12.62 21.32
C GLY A 184 22.73 13.75 21.31
N VAL A 185 22.37 14.30 20.13
CA VAL A 185 21.31 15.32 20.03
C VAL A 185 19.96 14.65 19.83
N GLN A 186 19.07 14.85 20.80
CA GLN A 186 17.70 14.41 20.69
C GLN A 186 16.93 15.33 19.73
N LEU A 187 16.43 14.76 18.63
CA LEU A 187 15.60 15.51 17.69
C LEU A 187 14.24 15.85 18.34
N SER A 188 13.77 17.07 18.10
CA SER A 188 12.47 17.57 18.59
C SER A 188 11.41 17.38 17.51
N SER A 189 10.13 17.30 17.89
CA SER A 189 9.03 17.33 16.93
C SER A 189 9.15 18.54 16.02
N GLY A 190 8.98 18.35 14.71
CA GLY A 190 9.17 19.43 13.76
C GLY A 190 9.39 18.98 12.33
N ILE A 191 9.71 19.96 11.49
CA ILE A 191 9.97 19.77 10.07
C ILE A 191 11.46 19.57 9.85
N TYR A 192 11.78 18.53 9.09
CA TYR A 192 13.12 18.21 8.62
C TYR A 192 13.10 18.02 7.11
N PHE A 193 14.27 18.11 6.50
CA PHE A 193 14.46 17.89 5.08
C PHE A 193 15.48 16.80 4.87
N TYR A 194 15.31 15.99 3.83
CA TYR A 194 16.35 15.07 3.39
C TYR A 194 16.62 15.31 1.91
N LYS A 195 17.90 15.29 1.56
CA LYS A 195 18.40 15.61 0.22
C LYS A 195 19.20 14.43 -0.30
N LEU A 196 18.82 13.97 -1.48
CA LEU A 196 19.58 13.05 -2.31
C LEU A 196 20.37 13.84 -3.33
N GLN A 197 21.67 13.58 -3.43
CA GLN A 197 22.53 14.12 -4.47
C GLN A 197 23.34 12.98 -5.11
N VAL A 198 23.25 12.89 -6.44
CA VAL A 198 23.90 11.88 -7.28
C VAL A 198 24.38 12.56 -8.55
N GLY A 199 25.70 12.78 -8.68
CA GLY A 199 26.24 13.62 -9.75
C GLY A 199 25.59 15.02 -9.73
N ASP A 200 25.00 15.42 -10.86
CA ASP A 200 24.27 16.68 -11.02
C ASP A 200 22.80 16.62 -10.55
N PHE A 201 22.27 15.43 -10.28
CA PHE A 201 20.91 15.26 -9.79
C PHE A 201 20.84 15.61 -8.31
N ILE A 202 19.93 16.53 -7.97
CA ILE A 202 19.65 16.92 -6.58
C ILE A 202 18.14 16.95 -6.38
N GLU A 203 17.65 16.15 -5.43
CA GLU A 203 16.25 16.18 -5.02
C GLU A 203 16.15 16.30 -3.50
N THR A 204 15.24 17.15 -3.02
CA THR A 204 14.99 17.36 -1.59
C THR A 204 13.53 17.13 -1.28
N LYS A 205 13.25 16.44 -0.18
CA LYS A 205 11.90 16.24 0.34
C LYS A 205 11.80 16.60 1.82
N LYS A 206 10.58 16.92 2.23
CA LYS A 206 10.22 17.32 3.58
C LYS A 206 9.68 16.12 4.35
N MET A 207 10.06 15.99 5.61
CA MET A 207 9.49 15.03 6.55
C MET A 207 9.11 15.70 7.87
N ILE A 208 8.14 15.12 8.58
CA ILE A 208 7.62 15.63 9.84
C ILE A 208 7.89 14.59 10.92
N LEU A 209 8.67 14.96 11.93
CA LEU A 209 8.88 14.16 13.13
C LEU A 209 7.79 14.49 14.15
N LEU A 210 7.08 13.47 14.64
CA LEU A 210 6.21 13.57 15.80
C LEU A 210 6.87 12.87 16.98
N LYS A 211 6.75 13.45 18.17
CA LYS A 211 7.21 12.87 19.43
C LYS A 211 6.13 13.05 20.47
#